data_AF-A0A9E5Z3P6-F1
#
_entry.id   AF-A0A9E5Z3P6-F1
#
_cell.length_a   1.000
_cell.length_b   1.000
_cell.length_c   1.000
_cell.angle_alpha   90.00
_cell.angle_beta   90.00
_cell.angle_gamma   90.00
#
_symmetry.space_group_name_H-M   'P 1'
#
loop_
_entity.id
_entity.type
_entity.pdbx_description
1 polymer ?
#
loop_
_entity_poly.entity_id
_entity_poly.type
_entity_poly.pdbx_seq_one_letter_code
_entity_poly.pdbx_strand_id
1 'polypeptide(L)' 'EDVLQAGQSSLNALADRVRLLDPRSTMARGWSITRNASGVVVRDVTNLKVGDTLVTTFSAGSTSSTIKEISTKGNKNGEE' A
#
# COMPACT_ATOMS: atom_id res chain seq x y z
N GLU A 1 35.04 -0.74 -7.94
CA GLU A 1 34.22 -1.93 -7.66
C GLU A 1 33.39 -1.81 -6.37
N ASP A 2 33.89 -1.14 -5.32
CA ASP A 2 33.17 -0.90 -4.05
C ASP A 2 31.75 -0.32 -4.14
N VAL A 3 31.52 0.66 -5.02
CA VAL A 3 30.21 1.36 -5.09
C VAL A 3 29.08 0.44 -5.57
N LEU A 4 29.39 -0.56 -6.40
CA LEU A 4 28.42 -1.55 -6.86
C LEU A 4 28.09 -2.55 -5.76
N GLN A 5 29.07 -2.89 -4.93
CA GLN A 5 28.93 -3.83 -3.82
C GLN A 5 28.16 -3.23 -2.64
N ALA A 6 28.37 -1.94 -2.36
CA ALA A 6 27.58 -1.18 -1.40
C ALA A 6 26.12 -1.00 -1.83
N GLY A 7 25.89 -0.76 -3.13
CA GLY A 7 24.54 -0.70 -3.73
C GLY A 7 23.82 -2.05 -3.63
N GLN A 8 24.50 -3.14 -3.95
CA GLN A 8 23.96 -4.49 -3.87
C GLN A 8 23.61 -4.90 -2.42
N SER A 9 24.47 -4.54 -1.46
CA SER A 9 24.24 -4.82 -0.04
C SER A 9 23.03 -4.05 0.51
N SER A 10 22.84 -2.80 0.05
CA SER A 10 21.69 -1.97 0.42
C SER A 10 20.38 -2.52 -0.18
N LEU A 11 20.41 -3.00 -1.42
CA LEU A 11 19.28 -3.67 -2.06
C LEU A 11 18.92 -4.99 -1.38
N ASN A 12 19.92 -5.78 -0.98
CA ASN A 12 19.71 -7.03 -0.25
C ASN A 12 19.12 -6.76 1.15
N ALA A 13 19.62 -5.78 1.89
CA ALA A 13 19.07 -5.40 3.19
C ALA A 13 17.63 -4.88 3.09
N LEU A 14 17.30 -4.16 2.01
CA LEU A 14 15.93 -3.73 1.73
C LEU A 14 15.05 -4.93 1.36
N ALA A 15 15.53 -5.85 0.52
CA ALA A 15 14.82 -7.06 0.14
C ALA A 15 14.58 -8.00 1.33
N ASP A 16 15.53 -8.13 2.25
CA ASP A 16 15.39 -8.95 3.45
C ASP A 16 14.42 -8.32 4.47
N ARG A 17 14.35 -6.98 4.55
CA ARG A 17 13.30 -6.29 5.33
C ARG A 17 11.92 -6.45 4.69
N VAL A 18 11.85 -6.49 3.36
CA VAL A 18 10.62 -6.78 2.60
C VAL A 18 10.20 -8.25 2.77
N ARG A 19 11.15 -9.19 2.93
CA ARG A 19 10.89 -10.60 3.25
C ARG A 19 10.50 -10.86 4.70
N LEU A 20 11.05 -10.12 5.66
CA LEU A 20 10.57 -10.18 7.06
C LEU A 20 9.14 -9.65 7.18
N LEU A 21 8.80 -8.70 6.32
CA LEU A 21 7.45 -8.22 6.13
C LEU A 21 6.81 -8.88 4.90
N ASP A 22 7.11 -10.17 4.62
CA ASP A 22 6.67 -10.82 3.38
C ASP A 22 5.16 -10.62 3.25
N PRO A 23 4.71 -9.78 2.30
CA PRO A 23 3.31 -9.46 2.19
C PRO A 23 2.48 -10.72 1.95
N ARG A 24 3.07 -11.79 1.39
CA ARG A 24 2.38 -13.08 1.25
C ARG A 24 1.99 -13.69 2.59
N SER A 25 2.86 -13.62 3.60
CA SER A 25 2.56 -14.19 4.93
C SER A 25 1.43 -13.43 5.62
N THR A 26 1.41 -12.10 5.49
CA THR A 26 0.36 -11.24 6.02
C THR A 26 -0.94 -11.36 5.21
N MET A 27 -0.86 -11.42 3.88
CA MET A 27 -2.02 -11.65 3.00
C MET A 27 -2.64 -13.04 3.21
N ALA A 28 -1.84 -14.07 3.52
CA ALA A 28 -2.34 -15.40 3.86
C ALA A 28 -3.16 -15.41 5.17
N ARG A 29 -2.94 -14.43 6.06
CA ARG A 29 -3.76 -14.21 7.26
C ARG A 29 -5.06 -13.43 6.97
N GLY A 30 -5.40 -13.22 5.70
CA GLY A 30 -6.65 -12.57 5.28
C GLY A 30 -6.54 -11.05 5.05
N TRP A 31 -5.33 -10.51 4.96
CA TRP A 31 -5.12 -9.08 4.69
C TRP A 31 -5.12 -8.82 3.17
N SER A 32 -5.60 -7.64 2.76
CA SER A 32 -5.57 -7.18 1.37
C SER A 32 -4.76 -5.89 1.23
N ILE A 33 -4.14 -5.68 0.08
CA ILE A 33 -3.39 -4.46 -0.23
C ILE A 33 -4.15 -3.67 -1.28
N THR A 34 -4.53 -2.43 -0.97
CA THR A 34 -5.20 -1.53 -1.92
C THR A 34 -4.21 -0.53 -2.48
N ARG A 35 -4.16 -0.42 -3.81
CA ARG A 35 -3.31 0.50 -4.58
C ARG A 35 -4.18 1.40 -5.45
N ASN A 36 -3.70 2.59 -5.77
CA ASN A 36 -4.32 3.46 -6.76
C ASN A 36 -3.93 3.05 -8.20
N ALA A 37 -4.50 3.73 -9.20
CA ALA A 37 -4.20 3.51 -10.62
C ALA A 37 -2.70 3.67 -10.95
N SER A 38 -1.99 4.50 -10.19
CA SER A 38 -0.54 4.72 -10.32
C SER A 38 0.30 3.63 -9.63
N GLY A 39 -0.33 2.61 -9.05
CA GLY A 39 0.35 1.49 -8.35
C GLY A 39 0.82 1.83 -6.94
N VAL A 40 0.51 3.02 -6.42
CA VAL A 40 0.90 3.48 -5.08
C VAL A 40 -0.07 2.92 -4.04
N VAL A 41 0.47 2.39 -2.94
CA VAL A 41 -0.34 1.87 -1.83
C VAL A 41 -1.12 3.01 -1.18
N VAL A 42 -2.42 2.82 -1.08
CA VAL A 42 -3.33 3.77 -0.44
C VAL A 42 -3.27 3.55 1.06
N ARG A 43 -2.70 4.54 1.78
CA ARG A 43 -2.61 4.54 3.25
C ARG A 43 -3.53 5.59 3.89
N ASP A 44 -3.89 6.61 3.11
CA ASP A 44 -4.69 7.74 3.56
C ASP A 44 -5.75 8.05 2.49
N VAL A 45 -6.97 8.32 2.95
CA VAL A 45 -8.12 8.63 2.10
C VAL A 45 -8.07 10.06 1.54
N THR A 46 -7.28 10.95 2.12
CA THR A 46 -7.09 12.34 1.65
C THR A 46 -6.41 12.42 0.29
N ASN A 47 -5.65 11.40 -0.09
CA ASN A 47 -4.96 11.31 -1.38
C ASN A 47 -5.82 10.65 -2.47
N LEU A 48 -7.08 10.37 -2.18
CA LEU A 48 -8.01 9.72 -3.10
C LEU A 48 -9.03 10.71 -3.64
N LYS A 49 -9.53 10.45 -4.84
CA LYS A 49 -10.63 11.20 -5.44
C LYS A 49 -11.77 10.28 -5.87
N VAL A 50 -13.00 10.78 -5.79
CA VAL A 50 -14.15 10.09 -6.37
C VAL A 50 -13.92 9.93 -7.87
N GLY A 51 -14.16 8.72 -8.39
CA GLY A 51 -13.84 8.33 -9.76
C GLY A 51 -12.47 7.66 -9.92
N ASP A 52 -11.59 7.69 -8.91
CA ASP A 52 -10.30 6.99 -8.98
C ASP A 52 -10.50 5.48 -9.04
N THR A 53 -9.59 4.82 -9.77
CA THR A 53 -9.52 3.36 -9.81
C THR A 53 -8.57 2.87 -8.73
N LEU A 54 -9.06 1.97 -7.90
CA LEU A 54 -8.32 1.22 -6.91
C LEU A 54 -8.15 -0.22 -7.38
N VAL A 55 -6.98 -0.78 -7.11
CA VAL A 55 -6.70 -2.20 -7.29
C VAL A 55 -6.44 -2.80 -5.92
N THR A 56 -7.31 -3.73 -5.50
CA THR A 56 -7.13 -4.47 -4.25
C THR A 56 -6.58 -5.85 -4.57
N THR A 57 -5.38 -6.13 -4.07
CA THR A 57 -4.71 -7.41 -4.22
C THR A 57 -4.89 -8.25 -2.96
N PHE A 58 -5.31 -9.49 -3.15
CA PHE A 58 -5.47 -10.53 -2.14
C PHE A 58 -4.38 -11.60 -2.30
N SER A 59 -4.36 -12.57 -1.39
CA SER A 59 -3.43 -13.72 -1.47
C SER A 59 -3.61 -14.57 -2.74
N ALA A 60 -4.82 -14.62 -3.30
CA ALA A 60 -5.18 -15.49 -4.43
C ALA A 60 -5.70 -14.74 -5.68
N GLY A 61 -5.54 -13.41 -5.75
CA GLY A 61 -6.01 -12.65 -6.91
C GLY A 61 -6.03 -11.14 -6.69
N SER A 62 -6.62 -10.40 -7.63
CA SER A 62 -6.82 -8.96 -7.52
C SER A 62 -8.19 -8.56 -8.04
N THR A 63 -8.72 -7.46 -7.49
CA THR A 63 -9.96 -6.82 -7.95
C THR A 63 -9.69 -5.36 -8.26
N SER A 64 -10.48 -4.80 -9.17
CA SER A 64 -10.48 -3.37 -9.48
C SER A 64 -11.81 -2.76 -9.07
N SER A 65 -11.75 -1.61 -8.41
CA SER A 65 -12.89 -0.90 -7.85
C SER A 65 -12.78 0.59 -8.15
N THR A 66 -13.91 1.25 -8.40
CA THR A 66 -13.96 2.70 -8.57
C THR A 66 -14.48 3.36 -7.30
N ILE A 67 -13.83 4.43 -6.85
CA ILE A 67 -14.25 5.18 -5.67
C ILE A 67 -15.56 5.91 -5.98
N LYS A 68 -16.63 5.58 -5.26
CA LYS A 68 -17.93 6.27 -5.37
C LYS A 68 -18.11 7.37 -4.33
N GLU A 69 -17.53 7.19 -3.16
CA GLU A 69 -17.67 8.09 -2.02
C GLU A 69 -16.41 7.99 -1.14
N ILE A 70 -16.01 9.12 -0.54
CA ILE A 70 -14.90 9.18 0.43
C ILE A 70 -15.46 9.82 1.69
N SER A 71 -15.53 9.04 2.77
CA SER A 71 -15.85 9.56 4.10
C SER A 71 -14.57 9.59 4.93
N THR A 72 -14.13 10.78 5.30
CA THR A 72 -13.07 10.94 6.31
C THR A 72 -13.75 11.00 7.67
N LYS A 73 -13.23 10.26 8.66
CA LYS A 73 -13.60 10.54 10.05
C LYS A 73 -13.01 11.90 10.40
N GLY A 74 -13.80 12.95 10.19
CA GLY A 74 -13.46 14.31 10.56
C GLY A 74 -13.09 14.36 12.03
N ASN A 75 -11.96 14.99 12.32
CA ASN A 75 -11.59 15.41 13.66
C ASN A 75 -12.68 16.38 14.16
N LYS A 76 -13.65 15.88 14.94
CA LYS A 76 -14.57 16.72 15.70
C LYS A 76 -13.82 17.23 16.94
N ASN A 77 -12.93 18.22 16.76
CA ASN A 77 -12.35 18.93 17.88
C ASN A 77 -12.68 20.41 17.79
N GLY A 78 -13.68 20.82 18.58
CA GLY A 78 -13.70 22.10 19.29
C GLY A 78 -14.36 23.28 18.58
N GLU A 79 -15.69 23.30 18.52
CA GLU A 79 -16.39 24.57 18.79
C GLU A 79 -16.47 24.70 20.32
N GLU A 80 -15.70 25.64 20.87
CA GLU A 80 -16.07 26.55 21.97
C GLU A 80 -15.02 27.66 22.10
#